data_AF-A0A7Z2GHW5-F1
#
_entry.id   AF-A0A7Z2GHW5-F1
#
_cell.length_a   1.000
_cell.length_b   1.000
_cell.length_c   1.000
_cell.angle_alpha   90.00
_cell.angle_beta   90.00
_cell.angle_gamma   90.00
#
_symmetry.space_group_name_H-M   'P 1'
#
loop_
_entity.id
_entity.type
_entity.pdbx_description
1 polymer ?
#
loop_
_entity_poly.entity_id
_entity_poly.type
_entity_poly.pdbx_seq_one_letter_code
_entity_poly.pdbx_strand_id
1 'polypeptide(L)'
;MAQRNDASFFDRLIAPMLKHLRQIAGASQGEHSVDDLKSEAWIIAEEVKAERGGAVEPEDADLQETVVTRLHKLFGRFVNRAMRFAARLDHEDRDDDGDYRENAISARLAAPQNYEPEIAIELAEEAAEAARVMHAQFSEAVAYYHVFDQFDGDSGAIARHFAIQPATLDARLARADVTARRQPSVFDGVATVPPNFRPHRGKRRPRHAPVRFRRVCGSMRPAQKHLFFRYGAVFH
;
A
#
# COMPACT_ATOMS: atom_id res chain seq x y z
N MET A 1 23.08 44.33 -48.63
CA MET A 1 22.42 43.67 -49.79
C MET A 1 22.41 42.14 -49.69
N ALA A 2 23.35 41.49 -48.97
CA ALA A 2 23.39 40.03 -48.79
C ALA A 2 22.13 39.43 -48.12
N GLN A 3 21.71 39.95 -46.96
CA GLN A 3 20.55 39.44 -46.21
C GLN A 3 19.23 39.31 -47.00
N ARG A 4 19.01 40.18 -48.00
CA ARG A 4 17.77 40.15 -48.79
C ARG A 4 17.79 39.05 -49.85
N ASN A 5 18.98 38.68 -50.34
CA ASN A 5 19.15 37.54 -51.24
C ASN A 5 19.08 36.22 -50.47
N ASP A 6 19.64 36.18 -49.25
CA ASP A 6 19.64 34.98 -48.40
C ASP A 6 18.21 34.58 -47.97
N ALA A 7 17.38 35.55 -47.57
CA ALA A 7 15.96 35.30 -47.27
C ALA A 7 15.20 34.77 -48.50
N SER A 8 15.48 35.34 -49.69
CA SER A 8 14.87 34.88 -50.94
C SER A 8 15.30 33.47 -51.34
N PHE A 9 16.53 33.07 -51.00
CA PHE A 9 17.08 31.76 -51.29
C PHE A 9 16.45 30.71 -50.34
N PHE A 10 16.31 31.06 -49.06
CA PHE A 10 15.66 30.22 -48.06
C PHE A 10 14.21 29.92 -48.40
N ASP A 11 13.40 30.94 -48.70
CA ASP A 11 11.99 30.75 -49.04
C ASP A 11 11.81 29.84 -50.27
N ARG A 12 12.71 29.99 -51.26
CA ARG A 12 12.72 29.17 -52.49
C ARG A 12 13.16 27.73 -52.24
N LEU A 13 14.07 27.51 -51.30
CA LEU A 13 14.52 26.17 -50.89
C LEU A 13 13.43 25.43 -50.08
N ILE A 14 12.78 26.13 -49.14
CA ILE A 14 11.83 25.52 -48.19
C ILE A 14 10.48 25.22 -48.83
N ALA A 15 9.97 26.09 -49.71
CA ALA A 15 8.67 25.94 -50.34
C ALA A 15 8.40 24.53 -50.93
N PRO A 16 9.31 23.93 -51.74
CA PRO A 16 9.11 22.59 -52.29
C PRO A 16 9.22 21.48 -51.23
N MET A 17 10.00 21.69 -50.16
CA MET A 17 10.23 20.68 -49.11
C MET A 17 9.17 20.67 -48.00
N LEU A 18 8.28 21.65 -47.97
CA LEU A 18 7.40 21.92 -46.83
C LEU A 18 6.50 20.71 -46.45
N LYS A 19 6.08 19.93 -47.44
CA LYS A 19 5.32 18.69 -47.22
C LYS A 19 6.15 17.64 -46.45
N HIS A 20 7.43 17.49 -46.79
CA HIS A 20 8.34 16.57 -46.12
C HIS A 20 8.62 17.03 -44.69
N LEU A 21 8.84 18.34 -44.47
CA LEU A 21 9.06 18.88 -43.11
C LEU A 21 7.86 18.60 -42.20
N ARG A 22 6.63 18.81 -42.68
CA ARG A 22 5.41 18.46 -41.92
C ARG A 22 5.32 16.97 -41.61
N GLN A 23 5.72 16.12 -42.55
CA GLN A 23 5.71 14.67 -42.33
C GLN A 23 6.74 14.25 -41.27
N ILE A 24 7.91 14.87 -41.27
CA ILE A 24 8.95 14.63 -40.26
C ILE A 24 8.48 15.13 -38.88
N ALA A 25 7.94 16.35 -38.79
CA ALA A 25 7.38 16.88 -37.54
C ALA A 25 6.24 16.02 -36.97
N GLY A 26 5.36 15.49 -37.84
CA GLY A 26 4.32 14.55 -37.39
C GLY A 26 4.88 13.22 -36.91
N ALA A 27 6.00 12.76 -37.49
CA ALA A 27 6.67 11.53 -37.09
C ALA A 27 7.46 11.68 -35.77
N SER A 28 7.87 12.89 -35.40
CA SER A 28 8.60 13.18 -34.16
C SER A 28 7.70 13.39 -32.93
N GLN A 29 6.38 13.16 -33.05
CA GLN A 29 5.43 13.22 -31.93
C GLN A 29 5.51 14.52 -31.11
N GLY A 30 5.83 15.65 -31.76
CA GLY A 30 5.91 16.96 -31.13
C GLY A 30 7.27 17.34 -30.55
N GLU A 31 8.33 16.53 -30.75
CA GLU A 31 9.70 16.89 -30.34
C GLU A 31 10.30 18.03 -31.17
N HIS A 32 9.90 18.13 -32.44
CA HIS A 32 10.40 19.15 -33.36
C HIS A 32 9.24 19.80 -34.09
N SER A 33 9.19 21.14 -34.05
CA SER A 33 8.24 21.90 -34.82
C SER A 33 8.66 21.98 -36.28
N VAL A 34 7.72 22.35 -37.16
CA VAL A 34 8.04 22.60 -38.57
C VAL A 34 9.07 23.72 -38.70
N ASP A 35 9.07 24.70 -37.80
CA ASP A 35 9.97 25.85 -37.86
C ASP A 35 11.41 25.48 -37.47
N ASP A 36 11.56 24.60 -36.47
CA ASP A 36 12.85 24.00 -36.12
C ASP A 36 13.44 23.27 -37.32
N LEU A 37 12.62 22.45 -38.00
CA LEU A 37 13.04 21.70 -39.18
C LEU A 37 13.41 22.58 -40.37
N LYS A 38 12.84 23.79 -40.50
CA LYS A 38 13.28 24.75 -41.54
C LYS A 38 14.66 25.30 -41.22
N SER A 39 14.93 25.63 -39.96
CA SER A 39 16.23 26.12 -39.52
C SER A 39 17.31 25.06 -39.75
N GLU A 40 17.01 23.80 -39.45
CA GLU A 40 17.89 22.67 -39.74
C GLU A 40 18.09 22.43 -41.24
N ALA A 41 17.02 22.56 -42.04
CA ALA A 41 17.12 22.47 -43.49
C ALA A 41 18.09 23.50 -44.09
N TRP A 42 18.12 24.71 -43.52
CA TRP A 42 19.06 25.75 -43.92
C TRP A 42 20.51 25.37 -43.62
N ILE A 43 20.79 24.90 -42.41
CA ILE A 43 22.14 24.51 -41.98
C ILE A 43 22.66 23.41 -42.89
N ILE A 44 21.84 22.38 -43.13
CA ILE A 44 22.21 21.26 -44.02
C ILE A 44 22.44 21.74 -45.46
N ALA A 45 21.65 22.69 -45.96
CA ALA A 45 21.83 23.20 -47.32
C ALA A 45 23.15 23.97 -47.47
N GLU A 46 23.55 24.77 -46.47
CA GLU A 46 24.84 25.46 -46.47
C GLU A 46 26.02 24.47 -46.34
N GLU A 47 25.87 23.39 -45.58
CA GLU A 47 26.87 22.30 -45.54
C GLU A 47 27.04 21.64 -46.92
N VAL A 48 25.94 21.26 -47.58
CA VAL A 48 25.99 20.62 -48.90
C VAL A 48 26.59 21.56 -49.95
N LYS A 49 26.29 22.85 -49.87
CA LYS A 49 26.87 23.88 -50.74
C LYS A 49 28.38 24.03 -50.52
N ALA A 50 28.83 23.98 -49.27
CA ALA A 50 30.26 23.97 -48.93
C ALA A 50 30.97 22.69 -49.43
N GLU A 51 30.35 21.53 -49.30
CA GLU A 51 30.87 20.24 -49.79
C GLU A 51 30.99 20.20 -51.32
N ARG A 52 30.03 20.79 -52.05
CA ARG A 52 30.02 20.82 -53.53
C ARG A 52 30.87 21.94 -54.14
N GLY A 53 31.40 22.85 -53.32
CA GLY A 53 32.39 23.86 -53.75
C GLY A 53 31.88 24.94 -54.70
N GLY A 54 30.60 25.31 -54.67
CA GLY A 54 30.06 26.28 -55.63
C GLY A 54 28.62 26.73 -55.41
N ALA A 55 28.17 27.64 -56.28
CA ALA A 55 26.82 28.21 -56.27
C ALA A 55 25.78 27.15 -56.67
N VAL A 56 25.12 26.58 -55.68
CA VAL A 56 23.98 25.69 -55.86
C VAL A 56 22.71 26.55 -55.86
N GLU A 57 21.83 26.33 -56.84
CA GLU A 57 20.53 26.99 -56.88
C GLU A 57 19.56 26.34 -55.89
N PRO A 58 18.68 27.10 -55.23
CA PRO A 58 17.75 26.57 -54.22
C PRO A 58 16.70 25.63 -54.84
N GLU A 59 16.50 25.76 -56.15
CA GLU A 59 15.55 24.99 -56.97
C GLU A 59 16.15 23.67 -57.47
N ASP A 60 17.43 23.40 -57.19
CA ASP A 60 18.09 22.15 -57.53
C ASP A 60 17.45 20.95 -56.80
N ALA A 61 16.87 20.03 -57.57
CA ALA A 61 16.23 18.83 -57.06
C ALA A 61 17.21 17.94 -56.28
N ASP A 62 18.47 17.87 -56.72
CA ASP A 62 19.49 17.04 -56.07
C ASP A 62 19.88 17.63 -54.70
N LEU A 63 19.87 18.95 -54.56
CA LEU A 63 20.06 19.63 -53.27
C LEU A 63 18.90 19.32 -52.33
N GLN A 64 17.67 19.54 -52.79
CA GLN A 64 16.46 19.33 -51.99
C GLN A 64 16.34 17.88 -51.51
N GLU A 65 16.58 16.89 -52.39
CA GLU A 65 16.55 15.48 -52.03
C GLU A 65 17.64 15.15 -51.01
N THR A 66 18.84 15.71 -51.15
CA THR A 66 19.94 15.52 -50.18
C THR A 66 19.56 16.06 -48.80
N VAL A 67 18.99 17.27 -48.75
CA VAL A 67 18.57 17.91 -47.50
C VAL A 67 17.45 17.10 -46.84
N VAL A 68 16.39 16.75 -47.58
CA VAL A 68 15.28 15.93 -47.08
C VAL A 68 15.77 14.58 -46.56
N THR A 69 16.70 13.93 -47.26
CA THR A 69 17.28 12.65 -46.85
C THR A 69 18.06 12.77 -45.54
N ARG A 70 18.88 13.82 -45.39
CA ARG A 70 19.61 14.09 -44.15
C ARG A 70 18.65 14.40 -42.99
N LEU A 71 17.62 15.21 -43.21
CA LEU A 71 16.59 15.50 -42.21
C LEU A 71 15.84 14.23 -41.77
N HIS A 72 15.49 13.33 -42.68
CA HIS A 72 14.89 12.04 -42.32
C HIS A 72 15.82 11.15 -41.50
N LYS A 73 17.15 11.22 -41.72
CA LYS A 73 18.13 10.47 -40.93
C LYS A 73 18.38 11.08 -39.55
N LEU A 74 18.19 12.39 -39.38
CA LEU A 74 18.43 13.11 -38.13
C LEU A 74 17.18 13.26 -37.26
N PHE A 75 15.99 13.35 -37.88
CA PHE A 75 14.74 13.64 -37.19
C PHE A 75 13.61 12.66 -37.53
N GLY A 76 13.89 11.64 -38.35
CA GLY A 76 12.88 10.66 -38.72
C GLY A 76 12.46 9.74 -37.57
N ARG A 77 11.40 8.98 -37.83
CA ARG A 77 10.74 8.05 -36.88
C ARG A 77 11.66 7.06 -36.15
N PHE A 78 12.86 6.81 -36.65
CA PHE A 78 13.78 5.78 -36.14
C PHE A 78 15.03 6.31 -35.44
N VAL A 79 15.22 7.63 -35.37
CA VAL A 79 16.48 8.20 -34.87
C VAL A 79 16.65 7.95 -33.37
N ASN A 80 15.56 7.97 -32.61
CA ASN A 80 15.57 7.68 -31.18
C ASN A 80 14.79 6.40 -30.84
N ARG A 81 15.21 5.25 -31.39
CA ARG A 81 14.62 3.94 -31.01
C ARG A 81 14.65 3.70 -29.50
N ALA A 82 15.68 4.19 -28.81
CA ALA A 82 15.79 4.12 -27.36
C ALA A 82 14.76 5.02 -26.64
N MET A 83 14.52 6.24 -27.12
CA MET A 83 13.52 7.13 -26.51
C MET A 83 12.08 6.76 -26.87
N ARG A 84 11.85 5.99 -27.94
CA ARG A 84 10.51 5.54 -28.33
C ARG A 84 9.77 4.75 -27.25
N PHE A 85 10.52 4.08 -26.37
CA PHE A 85 9.95 3.35 -25.23
C PHE A 85 10.13 4.10 -23.90
N ALA A 86 10.82 5.24 -23.91
CA ALA A 86 10.96 6.06 -22.74
C ALA A 86 9.65 6.84 -22.50
N ALA A 87 9.16 6.79 -21.28
CA ALA A 87 8.06 7.63 -20.85
C ALA A 87 8.63 8.93 -20.28
N ARG A 88 8.12 10.07 -20.77
CA ARG A 88 8.45 11.38 -20.20
C ARG A 88 7.65 11.60 -18.92
N LEU A 89 8.37 11.77 -17.81
CA LEU A 89 7.78 12.06 -16.50
C LEU A 89 7.33 13.52 -16.39
N ASP A 90 7.92 14.39 -17.21
CA ASP A 90 7.66 15.82 -17.31
C ASP A 90 6.62 16.18 -18.38
N HIS A 91 6.09 15.18 -19.10
CA HIS A 91 5.08 15.45 -20.12
C HIS A 91 3.74 15.76 -19.44
N GLU A 92 3.30 16.98 -19.64
CA GLU A 92 1.99 17.47 -19.23
C GLU A 92 1.05 17.40 -20.43
N ASP A 93 0.18 16.39 -20.46
CA ASP A 93 -0.90 16.31 -21.44
C ASP A 93 -1.96 17.36 -21.06
N ARG A 94 -2.46 18.12 -22.04
CA ARG A 94 -3.63 18.98 -21.85
C ARG A 94 -4.88 18.29 -22.39
N ASP A 95 -5.99 18.40 -21.69
CA ASP A 95 -7.28 17.98 -22.23
C ASP A 95 -7.87 19.02 -23.21
N ASP A 96 -9.01 18.68 -23.81
CA ASP A 96 -9.71 19.50 -24.81
C ASP A 96 -10.26 20.81 -24.19
N ASP A 97 -10.32 20.88 -22.86
CA ASP A 97 -10.73 22.06 -22.08
C ASP A 97 -9.51 22.93 -21.69
N GLY A 98 -8.29 22.46 -21.99
CA GLY A 98 -7.03 23.17 -21.72
C GLY A 98 -6.46 22.93 -20.33
N ASP A 99 -7.06 22.06 -19.53
CA ASP A 99 -6.60 21.69 -18.20
C ASP A 99 -5.48 20.65 -18.28
N TYR A 100 -4.56 20.71 -17.32
CA TYR A 100 -3.44 19.77 -17.24
C TYR A 100 -3.93 18.40 -16.74
N ARG A 101 -3.77 17.37 -17.57
CA ARG A 101 -3.98 15.98 -17.16
C ARG A 101 -2.78 15.51 -16.35
N GLU A 102 -3.07 14.98 -15.18
CA GLU A 102 -2.06 14.38 -14.31
C GLU A 102 -1.37 13.20 -15.01
N ASN A 103 -0.03 13.22 -15.03
CA ASN A 103 0.76 12.15 -15.63
C ASN A 103 0.65 10.88 -14.77
N ALA A 104 -0.06 9.88 -15.30
CA ALA A 104 -0.37 8.63 -14.60
C ALA A 104 0.86 7.85 -14.13
N ILE A 105 2.03 8.07 -14.75
CA ILE A 105 3.29 7.43 -14.35
C ILE A 105 3.88 8.16 -13.15
N SER A 106 3.90 9.49 -13.18
CA SER A 106 4.37 10.33 -12.07
C SER A 106 3.52 10.09 -10.81
N ALA A 107 2.19 9.98 -10.96
CA ALA A 107 1.30 9.64 -9.85
C ALA A 107 1.57 8.25 -9.22
N ARG A 108 2.06 7.28 -10.02
CA ARG A 108 2.42 5.93 -9.52
C ARG A 108 3.81 5.87 -8.90
N LEU A 109 4.69 6.81 -9.25
CA LEU A 109 6.04 6.93 -8.69
C LEU A 109 6.06 7.72 -7.38
N ALA A 110 4.96 8.39 -7.02
CA ALA A 110 4.81 9.01 -5.72
C ALA A 110 5.06 7.97 -4.61
N ALA A 111 5.99 8.30 -3.70
CA ALA A 111 6.27 7.46 -2.56
C ALA A 111 4.99 7.32 -1.71
N PRO A 112 4.77 6.15 -1.07
CA PRO A 112 3.65 6.01 -0.16
C PRO A 112 3.78 7.03 0.98
N GLN A 113 2.64 7.55 1.47
CA GLN A 113 2.61 8.64 2.46
C GLN A 113 3.36 8.32 3.76
N ASN A 114 3.57 7.04 4.09
CA ASN A 114 4.34 6.62 5.26
C ASN A 114 5.86 6.86 5.14
N TYR A 115 6.35 7.32 3.99
CA TYR A 115 7.73 7.80 3.83
C TYR A 115 7.89 9.27 4.22
N GLU A 116 6.79 10.00 4.40
CA GLU A 116 6.84 11.34 4.97
C GLU A 116 7.19 11.23 6.46
N PRO A 117 8.22 11.97 6.92
CA PRO A 117 8.75 11.80 8.27
C PRO A 117 7.71 12.12 9.34
N GLU A 118 6.83 13.10 9.09
CA GLU A 118 5.75 13.47 10.01
C GLU A 118 4.74 12.34 10.19
N ILE A 119 4.28 11.75 9.06
CA ILE A 119 3.32 10.65 9.04
C ILE A 119 3.91 9.37 9.65
N ALA A 120 5.19 9.10 9.38
CA ALA A 120 5.90 7.95 9.94
C ALA A 120 6.01 8.04 11.47
N ILE A 121 6.29 9.23 12.01
CA ILE A 121 6.37 9.48 13.45
C ILE A 121 4.99 9.35 14.09
N GLU A 122 3.96 9.98 13.51
CA GLU A 122 2.58 9.94 14.01
C GLU A 122 2.06 8.49 14.10
N LEU A 123 2.27 7.68 13.05
CA LEU A 123 1.91 6.26 13.05
C LEU A 123 2.64 5.44 14.13
N ALA A 124 3.91 5.76 14.38
CA ALA A 124 4.69 5.08 15.41
C ALA A 124 4.21 5.44 16.82
N GLU A 125 3.84 6.70 17.04
CA GLU A 125 3.28 7.18 18.30
C GLU A 125 1.90 6.58 18.56
N GLU A 126 1.01 6.56 17.56
CA GLU A 126 -0.32 5.95 17.67
C GLU A 126 -0.23 4.45 17.97
N ALA A 127 0.70 3.74 17.32
CA ALA A 127 0.94 2.32 17.59
C ALA A 127 1.45 2.08 19.03
N ALA A 128 2.34 2.95 19.51
CA ALA A 128 2.86 2.87 20.88
C ALA A 128 1.76 3.19 21.91
N GLU A 129 0.90 4.16 21.64
CA GLU A 129 -0.24 4.50 22.50
C GLU A 129 -1.27 3.38 22.52
N ALA A 130 -1.62 2.81 21.37
CA ALA A 130 -2.50 1.65 21.27
C ALA A 130 -1.93 0.45 22.07
N ALA A 131 -0.62 0.19 21.98
CA ALA A 131 0.03 -0.84 22.78
C ALA A 131 -0.06 -0.55 24.28
N ARG A 132 0.17 0.69 24.72
CA ARG A 132 -0.01 1.10 26.12
C ARG A 132 -1.44 0.91 26.59
N VAL A 133 -2.42 1.32 25.79
CA VAL A 133 -3.86 1.15 26.09
C VAL A 133 -4.21 -0.33 26.20
N MET A 134 -3.73 -1.19 25.29
CA MET A 134 -3.92 -2.64 25.38
C MET A 134 -3.26 -3.25 26.61
N HIS A 135 -2.06 -2.80 26.99
CA HIS A 135 -1.40 -3.22 28.22
C HIS A 135 -2.08 -2.69 29.49
N ALA A 136 -2.74 -1.55 29.40
CA ALA A 136 -3.54 -0.96 30.48
C ALA A 136 -4.94 -1.59 30.60
N GLN A 137 -5.35 -2.50 29.69
CA GLN A 137 -6.58 -3.26 29.85
C GLN A 137 -6.43 -4.21 31.05
N PHE A 138 -7.04 -3.77 32.15
CA PHE A 138 -6.86 -4.23 33.52
C PHE A 138 -7.01 -5.74 33.72
N SER A 139 -5.89 -6.41 34.03
CA SER A 139 -5.91 -7.66 34.80
C SER A 139 -5.96 -7.30 36.29
N GLU A 140 -6.85 -7.94 37.04
CA GLU A 140 -6.98 -7.78 38.50
C GLU A 140 -5.61 -7.96 39.22
N ALA A 141 -4.75 -8.83 38.70
CA ALA A 141 -3.39 -9.04 39.22
C ALA A 141 -2.46 -7.84 39.03
N VAL A 142 -2.56 -7.11 37.91
CA VAL A 142 -1.76 -5.91 37.63
C VAL A 142 -2.22 -4.76 38.54
N ALA A 143 -3.52 -4.66 38.81
CA ALA A 143 -4.06 -3.68 39.76
C ALA A 143 -3.51 -3.92 41.18
N TYR A 144 -3.49 -5.17 41.65
CA TYR A 144 -2.88 -5.49 42.95
C TYR A 144 -1.37 -5.21 42.98
N TYR A 145 -0.63 -5.46 41.89
CA TYR A 145 0.80 -5.15 41.82
C TYR A 145 1.08 -3.65 42.00
N HIS A 146 0.36 -2.77 41.31
CA HIS A 146 0.51 -1.32 41.48
C HIS A 146 0.14 -0.85 42.88
N VAL A 147 -0.89 -1.44 43.49
CA VAL A 147 -1.26 -1.15 44.88
C VAL A 147 -0.18 -1.63 45.85
N PHE A 148 0.47 -2.76 45.60
CA PHE A 148 1.59 -3.21 46.44
C PHE A 148 2.81 -2.30 46.34
N ASP A 149 3.14 -1.83 45.13
CA ASP A 149 4.23 -0.89 44.89
C ASP A 149 4.01 0.45 45.63
N GLN A 150 2.77 0.97 45.63
CA GLN A 150 2.41 2.21 46.33
C GLN A 150 2.45 2.13 47.86
N PHE A 151 2.36 0.93 48.43
CA PHE A 151 2.32 0.70 49.88
C PHE A 151 3.58 -0.02 50.39
N ASP A 152 4.67 -0.01 49.61
CA ASP A 152 5.96 -0.65 49.92
C ASP A 152 5.84 -2.13 50.34
N GLY A 153 4.84 -2.84 49.81
CA GLY A 153 4.60 -4.24 50.17
C GLY A 153 3.82 -4.48 51.47
N ASP A 154 3.37 -3.46 52.20
CA ASP A 154 2.63 -3.62 53.46
C ASP A 154 1.16 -4.05 53.22
N SER A 155 0.94 -5.37 53.18
CA SER A 155 -0.38 -5.99 53.09
C SER A 155 -1.36 -5.53 54.18
N GLY A 156 -0.89 -5.19 55.38
CA GLY A 156 -1.71 -4.70 56.49
C GLY A 156 -2.19 -3.27 56.24
N ALA A 157 -1.33 -2.40 55.72
CA ALA A 157 -1.72 -1.06 55.29
C ALA A 157 -2.72 -1.10 54.13
N ILE A 158 -2.53 -2.00 53.16
CA ILE A 158 -3.45 -2.20 52.04
C ILE A 158 -4.82 -2.70 52.54
N ALA A 159 -4.86 -3.68 53.44
CA ALA A 159 -6.11 -4.19 54.00
C ALA A 159 -6.89 -3.10 54.77
N ARG A 160 -6.18 -2.26 55.54
CA ARG A 160 -6.75 -1.08 56.21
C ARG A 160 -7.27 -0.06 55.20
N HIS A 161 -6.50 0.23 54.14
CA HIS A 161 -6.89 1.17 53.09
C HIS A 161 -8.15 0.71 52.36
N PHE A 162 -8.28 -0.58 52.07
CA PHE A 162 -9.48 -1.18 51.48
C PHE A 162 -10.60 -1.45 52.47
N ALA A 163 -10.43 -1.15 53.75
CA ALA A 163 -11.38 -1.45 54.83
C ALA A 163 -11.85 -2.92 54.84
N ILE A 164 -10.93 -3.84 54.57
CA ILE A 164 -11.19 -5.29 54.60
C ILE A 164 -10.30 -5.98 55.64
N GLN A 165 -10.73 -7.18 56.06
CA GLN A 165 -9.88 -8.02 56.89
C GLN A 165 -8.66 -8.53 56.08
N PRO A 166 -7.47 -8.68 56.70
CA PRO A 166 -6.29 -9.20 56.03
C PRO A 166 -6.53 -10.55 55.33
N ALA A 167 -7.24 -11.47 55.98
CA ALA A 167 -7.62 -12.76 55.38
C ALA A 167 -8.45 -12.62 54.08
N THR A 168 -9.25 -11.55 53.96
CA THR A 168 -10.01 -11.24 52.75
C THR A 168 -9.11 -10.73 51.64
N LEU A 169 -8.08 -9.94 51.97
CA LEU A 169 -7.06 -9.51 51.01
C LEU A 169 -6.28 -10.72 50.49
N ASP A 170 -5.81 -11.61 51.38
CA ASP A 170 -5.08 -12.83 51.01
C ASP A 170 -5.90 -13.74 50.10
N ALA A 171 -7.19 -13.93 50.41
CA ALA A 171 -8.10 -14.72 49.58
C ALA A 171 -8.31 -14.11 48.19
N ARG A 172 -8.36 -12.77 48.08
CA ARG A 172 -8.45 -12.07 46.79
C ARG A 172 -7.16 -12.18 45.99
N LEU A 173 -6.00 -12.05 46.64
CA LEU A 173 -4.70 -12.22 46.01
C LEU A 173 -4.48 -13.65 45.51
N ALA A 174 -4.82 -14.65 46.32
CA ALA A 174 -4.77 -16.05 45.91
C ALA A 174 -5.69 -16.32 44.71
N ARG A 175 -6.88 -15.70 44.68
CA ARG A 175 -7.79 -15.82 43.53
C ARG A 175 -7.24 -15.12 42.29
N ALA A 176 -6.68 -13.92 42.43
CA ALA A 176 -6.07 -13.19 41.34
C ALA A 176 -4.85 -13.94 40.77
N ASP A 177 -4.00 -14.53 41.63
CA ASP A 177 -2.87 -15.39 41.22
C ASP A 177 -3.35 -16.66 40.50
N VAL A 178 -4.36 -17.36 41.05
CA VAL A 178 -4.97 -18.51 40.38
C VAL A 178 -5.58 -18.11 39.03
N THR A 179 -6.21 -16.94 38.94
CA THR A 179 -6.84 -16.44 37.72
C THR A 179 -5.80 -16.01 36.68
N ALA A 180 -4.70 -15.37 37.10
CA ALA A 180 -3.57 -15.06 36.22
C ALA A 180 -2.90 -16.35 35.71
N ARG A 181 -2.74 -17.36 36.57
CA ARG A 181 -2.16 -18.66 36.19
C ARG A 181 -3.08 -19.53 35.33
N ARG A 182 -4.40 -19.42 35.52
CA ARG A 182 -5.40 -20.28 34.85
C ARG A 182 -6.26 -19.53 33.84
N GLN A 183 -5.92 -18.28 33.51
CA GLN A 183 -6.70 -17.46 32.59
C GLN A 183 -6.99 -18.30 31.35
N PRO A 184 -8.27 -18.67 31.10
CA PRO A 184 -8.62 -19.57 30.01
C PRO A 184 -8.46 -18.77 28.73
N SER A 185 -7.24 -18.75 28.25
CA SER A 185 -6.88 -18.03 27.06
C SER A 185 -7.39 -18.83 25.86
N VAL A 186 -7.67 -18.17 24.75
CA VAL A 186 -7.83 -18.84 23.42
C VAL A 186 -6.53 -19.57 23.00
N PHE A 187 -5.49 -19.49 23.82
CA PHE A 187 -4.10 -19.82 23.56
C PHE A 187 -3.67 -20.91 24.57
N ASP A 188 -4.21 -22.13 24.45
CA ASP A 188 -3.88 -23.33 25.26
C ASP A 188 -2.51 -23.26 25.99
N GLY A 189 -2.46 -22.72 27.22
CA GLY A 189 -1.25 -22.67 28.05
C GLY A 189 -0.10 -21.74 27.61
N VAL A 190 -0.34 -20.74 26.76
CA VAL A 190 0.70 -19.78 26.32
C VAL A 190 0.75 -18.55 27.24
N ALA A 191 1.89 -18.34 27.91
CA ALA A 191 2.09 -17.25 28.88
C ALA A 191 2.33 -15.87 28.23
N THR A 192 2.78 -15.83 26.98
CA THR A 192 3.06 -14.58 26.24
C THR A 192 2.66 -14.76 24.78
N VAL A 193 1.82 -13.86 24.24
CA VAL A 193 1.38 -13.90 22.84
C VAL A 193 2.49 -13.31 21.96
N PRO A 194 3.10 -14.08 21.04
CA PRO A 194 4.13 -13.54 20.15
C PRO A 194 3.51 -12.55 19.14
N PRO A 195 4.28 -11.56 18.64
CA PRO A 195 3.75 -10.50 17.77
C PRO A 195 3.20 -11.01 16.42
N ASN A 196 3.56 -12.24 16.02
CA ASN A 196 3.06 -12.92 14.82
C ASN A 196 1.99 -13.98 15.14
N PHE A 197 1.35 -13.90 16.30
CA PHE A 197 0.40 -14.92 16.74
C PHE A 197 -0.75 -15.10 15.75
N ARG A 198 -1.04 -16.36 15.42
CA ARG A 198 -2.24 -16.77 14.68
C ARG A 198 -2.93 -17.88 15.45
N PRO A 199 -4.22 -17.73 15.80
CA PRO A 199 -4.94 -18.78 16.49
C PRO A 199 -5.02 -20.01 15.59
N HIS A 200 -4.76 -21.19 16.17
CA HIS A 200 -4.93 -22.45 15.46
C HIS A 200 -6.40 -22.60 15.06
N ARG A 201 -6.66 -23.08 13.84
CA ARG A 201 -8.02 -23.41 13.42
C ARG A 201 -8.60 -24.44 14.38
N GLY A 202 -9.69 -24.09 15.05
CA GLY A 202 -10.35 -24.96 16.01
C GLY A 202 -10.70 -26.31 15.37
N LYS A 203 -10.30 -27.40 16.03
CA LYS A 203 -10.74 -28.74 15.64
C LYS A 203 -12.13 -28.95 16.19
N ARG A 204 -13.12 -29.15 15.32
CA ARG A 204 -14.45 -29.62 15.76
C ARG A 204 -14.25 -30.98 16.41
N ARG A 205 -14.43 -31.07 17.74
CA ARG A 205 -14.52 -32.38 18.39
C ARG A 205 -15.68 -33.11 17.73
N PRO A 206 -15.48 -34.35 17.24
CA PRO A 206 -16.59 -35.13 16.71
C PRO A 206 -17.65 -35.19 17.80
N ARG A 207 -18.88 -34.75 17.47
CA ARG A 207 -20.01 -34.94 18.37
C ARG A 207 -20.06 -36.43 18.68
N HIS A 208 -19.88 -36.80 19.96
CA HIS A 208 -20.13 -38.17 20.38
C HIS A 208 -21.50 -38.55 19.86
N ALA A 209 -21.57 -39.58 19.01
CA ALA A 209 -22.83 -40.09 18.53
C ALA A 209 -23.72 -40.33 19.75
N PRO A 210 -24.99 -39.86 19.74
CA PRO A 210 -25.87 -40.07 20.88
C PRO A 210 -25.89 -41.56 21.18
N VAL A 211 -25.48 -41.91 22.40
CA VAL A 211 -25.37 -43.29 22.86
C VAL A 211 -26.73 -43.94 22.63
N ARG A 212 -26.81 -44.89 21.67
CA ARG A 212 -28.05 -45.56 21.26
C ARG A 212 -28.70 -46.36 22.42
N PHE A 213 -28.06 -46.46 23.58
CA PHE A 213 -28.53 -47.21 24.74
C PHE A 213 -29.71 -46.58 25.51
N ARG A 214 -30.11 -45.33 25.24
CA ARG A 214 -31.27 -44.74 25.96
C ARG A 214 -32.65 -45.06 25.38
N ARG A 215 -32.75 -45.76 24.24
CA ARG A 215 -34.06 -46.13 23.67
C ARG A 215 -34.57 -47.52 24.07
N VAL A 216 -33.73 -48.36 24.70
CA VAL A 216 -34.16 -49.71 25.16
C VAL A 216 -34.65 -49.71 26.62
N CYS A 217 -34.26 -48.72 27.44
CA CYS A 217 -34.77 -48.60 28.82
C CYS A 217 -36.03 -47.73 28.96
N GLY A 218 -36.72 -47.42 27.85
CA GLY A 218 -38.04 -46.77 27.87
C GLY A 218 -39.22 -47.74 27.95
N SER A 219 -39.00 -49.03 27.65
CA SER A 219 -40.05 -50.06 27.54
C SER A 219 -40.04 -51.11 28.66
N MET A 220 -39.16 -50.97 29.67
CA MET A 220 -39.21 -51.75 30.92
C MET A 220 -39.29 -50.82 32.13
N ARG A 221 -40.46 -50.24 32.35
CA ARG A 221 -40.91 -49.84 33.69
C ARG A 221 -42.10 -50.73 34.09
N PRO A 222 -41.88 -51.89 34.73
CA PRO A 222 -42.92 -52.49 35.53
C PRO A 222 -43.06 -51.73 36.85
N ALA A 223 -44.30 -51.65 37.32
CA ALA A 223 -44.73 -50.93 38.50
C ALA A 223 -43.93 -51.27 39.77
N GLN A 224 -43.17 -50.31 40.29
CA GLN A 224 -42.81 -50.24 41.71
C GLN A 224 -43.13 -48.83 42.24
N LYS A 225 -44.40 -48.44 42.13
CA LYS A 225 -45.00 -47.50 43.07
C LYS A 225 -45.62 -48.37 44.17
N HIS A 226 -45.36 -48.01 45.43
CA HIS A 226 -45.98 -48.56 46.66
C HIS A 226 -45.23 -49.68 47.44
N LEU A 227 -43.91 -49.60 47.64
CA LEU A 227 -43.25 -50.43 48.67
C LEU A 227 -42.74 -49.70 49.92
N PHE A 228 -42.85 -48.36 50.01
CA PHE A 228 -42.41 -47.61 51.21
C PHE A 228 -43.45 -46.65 51.79
N PHE A 229 -44.75 -46.97 51.62
CA PHE A 229 -45.82 -46.33 52.38
C PHE A 229 -46.77 -47.40 52.92
N ARG A 230 -46.31 -48.13 53.95
CA ARG A 230 -47.12 -48.82 54.96
C ARG A 230 -46.15 -49.56 55.89
N TYR A 231 -45.87 -48.94 57.03
CA TYR A 231 -45.62 -49.52 58.37
C TYR A 231 -44.97 -48.43 59.24
N GLY A 232 -45.78 -47.44 59.59
CA GLY A 232 -45.66 -46.70 60.85
C GLY A 232 -46.84 -47.13 61.73
N ALA A 233 -46.58 -47.32 63.03
CA ALA A 233 -47.37 -48.08 64.03
C ALA A 233 -47.22 -49.59 63.83
N VAL A 234 -46.61 -50.36 64.73
CA VAL A 234 -46.85 -50.54 66.18
C VAL A 234 -45.49 -51.00 66.76
N PHE A 235 -44.97 -50.46 67.86
CA PHE A 235 -45.12 -51.00 69.21
C PHE A 235 -44.83 -49.94 70.28
N HIS A 236 -45.71 -49.94 71.28
CA HIS A 236 -45.55 -49.41 72.63
C HIS A 236 -44.42 -50.12 73.39
#